data_AF-A0A7W0KIQ6-F1
#
_entry.id   AF-A0A7W0KIQ6-F1
#
_cell.length_a   1.000
_cell.length_b   1.000
_cell.length_c   1.000
_cell.angle_alpha   90.00
_cell.angle_beta   90.00
_cell.angle_gamma   90.00
#
_symmetry.space_group_name_H-M   'P 1'
#
loop_
_entity.id
_entity.type
_entity.pdbx_description
1 polymer ?
#
loop_
_entity_poly.entity_id
_entity_poly.type
_entity_poly.pdbx_seq_one_letter_code
_entity_poly.pdbx_strand_id
1 'polypeptide(L)' 'MSSDYARALGARLRGIRNQQGLSLQGVEDKSDGRWKAVVVGSYERGDRA' A
#
# COMPACT_ATOMS: atom_id res chain seq x y z
N MET A 1 -0.94 11.69 13.38
CA MET A 1 0.17 11.53 12.42
C MET A 1 0.14 12.71 11.48
N SER A 2 1.27 13.39 11.21
CA SER A 2 1.30 14.49 10.23
C SER A 2 0.89 13.94 8.85
N SER A 3 0.04 14.66 8.12
CA SER A 3 -0.39 14.27 6.77
C SER A 3 0.81 14.00 5.84
N ASP A 4 1.91 14.72 6.03
CA ASP A 4 3.16 14.53 5.28
C ASP A 4 3.83 13.19 5.58
N TYR A 5 3.76 12.73 6.84
CA TYR A 5 4.29 11.42 7.23
C TYR A 5 3.48 10.29 6.59
N ALA A 6 2.15 10.38 6.60
CA ALA A 6 1.28 9.39 5.96
C ALA A 6 1.54 9.30 4.44
N ARG A 7 1.75 10.44 3.77
CA ARG A 7 2.12 10.48 2.35
C ARG A 7 3.49 9.87 2.07
N ALA A 8 4.49 10.21 2.88
CA ALA A 8 5.85 9.65 2.74
C ALA A 8 5.86 8.13 2.98
N LEU A 9 5.10 7.65 3.97
CA LEU A 9 4.92 6.23 4.25
C LEU A 9 4.21 5.54 3.07
N GLY A 10 3.12 6.10 2.56
CA GLY A 10 2.38 5.56 1.42
C GLY A 10 3.24 5.45 0.16
N ALA A 11 4.05 6.47 -0.12
CA ALA A 11 5.00 6.44 -1.23
C ALA A 11 6.03 5.31 -1.09
N ARG A 12 6.54 5.07 0.13
CA ARG A 12 7.48 3.99 0.41
C ARG A 12 6.85 2.60 0.25
N LEU A 13 5.63 2.41 0.74
CA LEU A 13 4.86 1.17 0.57
C LEU A 13 4.64 0.84 -0.91
N ARG A 14 4.22 1.84 -1.70
CA ARG A 14 4.07 1.72 -3.14
C ARG A 14 5.38 1.34 -3.83
N GLY A 15 6.49 1.94 -3.39
CA GLY A 15 7.83 1.61 -3.87
C GLY A 15 8.17 0.13 -3.66
N ILE A 16 7.95 -0.40 -2.46
CA ILE A 16 8.18 -1.81 -2.13
C ILE A 16 7.30 -2.74 -2.97
N ARG A 17 6.01 -2.41 -3.13
CA ARG A 17 5.08 -3.22 -3.94
C ARG A 17 5.53 -3.29 -5.40
N ASN A 18 5.91 -2.15 -5.98
CA ASN A 18 6.41 -2.07 -7.35
C ASN A 18 7.74 -2.80 -7.53
N GLN A 19 8.66 -2.72 -6.55
CA GLN A 19 9.92 -3.48 -6.56
C GLN A 19 9.69 -5.00 -6.58
N GLN A 20 8.63 -5.46 -5.92
CA GLN A 20 8.21 -6.87 -5.97
C GLN A 20 7.45 -7.24 -7.25
N GLY A 21 7.22 -6.29 -8.17
CA GLY A 21 6.44 -6.52 -9.39
C GLY A 21 4.96 -6.80 -9.14
N LEU A 22 4.43 -6.44 -7.97
CA LEU A 22 3.06 -6.76 -7.58
C LEU A 22 2.10 -5.63 -7.94
N SER A 23 0.93 -5.99 -8.48
CA SER A 23 -0.23 -5.09 -8.48
C SER A 23 -0.88 -5.06 -7.09
N LEU A 24 -1.82 -4.13 -6.84
CA LEU A 24 -2.59 -4.14 -5.60
C LEU A 24 -3.37 -5.45 -5.42
N GLN A 25 -3.92 -5.99 -6.51
CA GLN A 25 -4.56 -7.29 -6.52
C GLN A 25 -3.55 -8.41 -6.23
N GLY A 26 -2.36 -8.36 -6.83
CA GLY A 26 -1.30 -9.33 -6.58
C GLY A 26 -0.81 -9.35 -5.13
N VAL A 27 -0.91 -8.24 -4.40
CA VAL A 27 -0.67 -8.21 -2.95
C VAL A 27 -1.76 -8.97 -2.20
N GLU A 28 -3.03 -8.79 -2.58
CA GLU A 28 -4.15 -9.51 -1.98
C GLU A 28 -4.03 -11.01 -2.22
N ASP A 29 -3.77 -11.42 -3.46
CA ASP A 29 -3.63 -12.81 -3.86
C ASP A 29 -2.43 -13.47 -3.17
N LYS A 30 -1.27 -12.82 -3.15
CA LYS A 30 -0.06 -13.31 -2.45
C LYS A 30 -0.25 -13.42 -0.93
N SER A 31 -1.22 -12.71 -0.39
CA SER A 31 -1.52 -12.70 1.05
C SER A 31 -2.67 -13.61 1.45
N ASP A 32 -3.23 -14.37 0.51
CA ASP A 32 -4.45 -15.16 0.71
C ASP A 32 -5.61 -14.30 1.26
N GLY A 33 -5.76 -13.08 0.75
CA GLY A 33 -6.84 -12.17 1.15
C GLY A 33 -6.64 -11.48 2.50
N ARG A 34 -5.51 -11.70 3.20
CA ARG A 34 -5.18 -11.01 4.46
C ARG A 34 -4.99 -9.51 4.26
N TRP A 35 -4.37 -9.12 3.14
CA TRP A 35 -4.15 -7.72 2.78
C TRP A 35 -5.07 -7.34 1.63
N LYS A 36 -6.19 -6.67 1.93
CA LYS A 36 -7.12 -6.21 0.90
C LYS A 36 -6.50 -5.14 0.00
N ALA A 37 -6.60 -5.30 -1.31
CA ALA A 37 -6.05 -4.38 -2.32
C ALA A 37 -6.51 -2.93 -2.08
N VAL A 38 -7.78 -2.76 -1.72
CA VAL A 38 -8.38 -1.45 -1.40
C VAL A 38 -7.73 -0.81 -0.17
N VAL A 39 -7.45 -1.60 0.87
CA VAL A 39 -6.86 -1.11 2.12
C VAL A 39 -5.41 -0.68 1.88
N VAL A 40 -4.62 -1.52 1.21
CA VAL A 40 -3.25 -1.22 0.81
C VAL A 40 -3.21 0.05 -0.05
N GLY A 41 -4.11 0.17 -1.02
CA GLY A 41 -4.22 1.38 -1.85
C GLY A 41 -4.51 2.66 -1.06
N SER A 42 -5.30 2.60 0.02
CA SER A 42 -5.56 3.77 0.87
C SER A 42 -4.31 4.22 1.64
N TYR A 43 -3.48 3.28 2.10
CA TYR A 43 -2.21 3.60 2.74
C TYR A 43 -1.21 4.17 1.74
N GLU A 44 -1.13 3.59 0.53
CA GLU A 44 -0.23 4.08 -0.52
C GLU A 44 -0.50 5.52 -0.95
N ARG A 45 -1.77 5.96 -0.90
CA ARG A 45 -2.16 7.35 -1.20
C ARG A 45 -2.05 8.29 0.00
N GLY A 46 -1.89 7.74 1.21
CA GLY A 46 -1.93 8.52 2.45
C GLY A 46 -3.34 8.94 2.87
N ASP A 47 -4.38 8.30 2.32
CA ASP A 47 -5.79 8.54 2.70
C ASP A 47 -6.09 7.99 4.11
N ARG A 48 -5.31 6.98 4.52
CA ARG A 48 -5.40 6.32 5.83
C ARG A 48 -4.11 6.57 6.60
N ALA A 49 -4.23 7.21 7.76
CA ALA A 49 -3.14 7.56 8.68
C ALA A 49 -3.28 6.83 10.02
#